data_AF-A0A847GYW4-F1
#
_entry.id   AF-A0A847GYW4-F1
#
_cell.length_a   1.000
_cell.length_b   1.000
_cell.length_c   1.000
_cell.angle_alpha   90.00
_cell.angle_beta   90.00
_cell.angle_gamma   90.00
#
_symmetry.space_group_name_H-M   'P 1'
#
loop_
_entity.id
_entity.type
_entity.pdbx_description
1 polymer ?
#
loop_
_entity_poly.entity_id
_entity_poly.type
_entity_poly.pdbx_seq_one_letter_code
_entity_poly.pdbx_strand_id
1 'polypeptide(L)'
;MVLVIVLVVVAVLALAAYAFQNVMLAENEVTQMAGRQIQAYSLAASGVAHVQAFLMQDAASQADAGGLYDNSPQFQAVTVVQEEEETDLGRFTVVAPALDEEGYSSGVRYGLEDESARINLNALTQLEKDVTALSEVAGSAAAQAAAAGAAASGETESEESGEVSDQETAARDLLMVLPGMTEDVADAILDWLDADNEPREFGAEAEYYSGLSSAYAPRNGQLQTVEELLLVRGVTPQLLFGADVNRNGTIDTGEIDQAGAATGTDAETLSTGWASRLTLYSRENNVTAEGLSRINLNEDDLRTLFDSLTEVLPEEQAIFIVAYRQNGEYTGSETGEAYSSGELDLSQASKTKFSQVLDLVGKKVQVKFKDAEQETILQSPFGEDLVSMSEYMPTLMDQVTIVTDPVIHGRININQAPREILLGIPGMTEEIVEQIVGQRTPDPGADPACGHETWLLTQGLVTLDEMRSLMPFVCAGGDAYRAQIIGYYDDGGAASRLEVVLDATQQPPRVLLWRDISHLGRGYALDTLGVTMRDEG
;
A
#
# COMPACT_ATOMS: atom_id res chain seq x y z
N MET A 1 25.93 -79.04 20.33
CA MET A 1 24.71 -78.52 19.71
C MET A 1 24.00 -77.47 20.57
N VAL A 2 23.67 -77.74 21.84
CA VAL A 2 22.96 -76.78 22.72
C VAL A 2 23.68 -75.42 22.84
N LEU A 3 25.00 -75.41 23.05
CA LEU A 3 25.79 -74.17 23.15
C LEU A 3 25.73 -73.28 21.89
N VAL A 4 25.73 -73.89 20.70
CA VAL A 4 25.67 -73.15 19.43
C VAL A 4 24.28 -72.53 19.25
N ILE A 5 23.22 -73.26 19.62
CA ILE A 5 21.84 -72.75 19.58
C ILE A 5 21.68 -71.57 20.55
N VAL A 6 22.20 -71.70 21.78
CA VAL A 6 22.15 -70.61 22.76
C VAL A 6 22.89 -69.37 22.26
N LEU A 7 24.07 -69.53 21.66
CA LEU A 7 24.84 -68.40 21.13
C LEU A 7 24.11 -67.69 19.99
N VAL A 8 23.48 -68.44 19.07
CA VAL A 8 22.66 -67.86 18.00
C VAL A 8 21.45 -67.12 18.57
N VAL A 9 20.76 -67.70 19.55
CA VAL A 9 19.61 -67.04 20.21
C VAL A 9 20.04 -65.76 20.91
N VAL A 10 21.16 -65.77 21.64
CA VAL A 10 21.69 -64.56 22.31
C VAL A 10 22.09 -63.51 21.28
N ALA A 11 22.73 -63.89 20.17
CA ALA A 11 23.09 -62.96 19.10
C ALA A 11 21.86 -62.32 18.45
N VAL A 12 20.81 -63.11 18.17
CA VAL A 12 19.55 -62.60 17.60
C VAL A 12 18.83 -61.68 18.59
N LEU A 13 18.80 -62.03 19.88
CA LEU A 13 18.22 -61.17 20.92
C LEU A 13 19.01 -59.86 21.08
N ALA A 14 20.34 -59.90 21.01
CA ALA A 14 21.18 -58.71 21.07
C ALA A 14 20.94 -57.79 19.86
N LEU A 15 20.84 -58.36 18.64
CA LEU A 15 20.49 -57.59 17.44
C LEU A 15 19.08 -57.00 17.51
N ALA A 16 18.11 -57.75 18.04
CA ALA A 16 16.74 -57.26 18.23
C ALA A 16 16.68 -56.14 19.27
N ALA A 17 17.42 -56.26 20.38
CA ALA A 17 17.51 -55.20 21.40
C ALA A 17 18.20 -53.95 20.83
N TYR A 18 19.28 -54.12 20.06
CA TYR A 18 19.95 -53.01 19.38
C TYR A 18 19.05 -52.30 18.36
N ALA A 19 18.33 -53.06 17.53
CA ALA A 19 17.35 -52.50 16.59
C ALA A 19 16.22 -51.74 17.32
N PHE A 20 15.70 -52.29 18.41
CA PHE A 20 14.70 -51.63 19.23
C PHE A 20 15.23 -50.34 19.85
N GLN A 21 16.44 -50.33 20.38
CA GLN A 21 17.07 -49.14 20.94
C GLN A 21 17.22 -48.02 19.88
N ASN A 22 17.66 -48.35 18.67
CA ASN A 22 17.79 -47.36 17.59
C ASN A 22 16.44 -46.76 17.18
N VAL A 23 15.39 -47.59 17.10
CA VAL A 23 14.03 -47.09 16.83
C VAL A 23 13.56 -46.18 17.97
N MET A 24 13.76 -46.56 19.24
CA MET A 24 13.35 -45.72 20.37
C MET A 24 14.12 -44.40 20.44
N LEU A 25 15.41 -44.38 20.09
CA LEU A 25 16.20 -43.14 20.00
C LEU A 25 15.69 -42.24 18.87
N ALA A 26 15.46 -42.80 17.68
CA ALA A 26 14.91 -42.06 16.56
C ALA A 26 13.51 -41.49 16.85
N GLU A 27 12.62 -42.27 17.47
CA GLU A 27 11.29 -41.81 17.88
C GLU A 27 11.36 -40.71 18.94
N ASN A 28 12.32 -40.79 19.86
CA ASN A 28 12.55 -39.74 20.85
C ASN A 28 13.02 -38.44 20.18
N GLU A 29 14.01 -38.52 19.29
CA GLU A 29 14.49 -37.37 18.50
C GLU A 29 13.37 -36.75 17.67
N VAL A 30 12.57 -37.55 16.97
CA VAL A 30 11.41 -37.07 16.19
C VAL A 30 10.39 -36.38 17.10
N THR A 31 10.12 -36.94 18.28
CA THR A 31 9.19 -36.33 19.25
C THR A 31 9.71 -34.98 19.74
N GLN A 32 11.01 -34.88 20.04
CA GLN A 32 11.63 -33.62 20.46
C GLN A 32 11.59 -32.58 19.34
N MET A 33 11.97 -32.96 18.11
CA MET A 33 11.93 -32.08 16.94
C MET A 33 10.50 -31.61 16.63
N ALA A 34 9.51 -32.51 16.68
CA ALA A 34 8.11 -32.15 16.48
C ALA A 34 7.60 -31.18 17.57
N GLY A 35 8.00 -31.41 18.83
CA GLY A 35 7.70 -30.51 19.95
C GLY A 35 8.31 -29.11 19.72
N ARG A 36 9.60 -29.07 19.37
CA ARG A 36 10.32 -27.82 19.06
C ARG A 36 9.72 -27.08 17.86
N GLN A 37 9.27 -27.79 16.83
CA GLN A 37 8.61 -27.17 15.67
C GLN A 37 7.29 -26.49 16.05
N ILE A 38 6.48 -27.13 16.91
CA ILE A 38 5.23 -26.54 17.43
C ILE A 38 5.54 -25.32 18.33
N GLN A 39 6.57 -25.41 19.15
CA GLN A 39 7.04 -24.28 19.95
C GLN A 39 7.53 -23.14 19.05
N ALA A 40 8.32 -23.41 18.01
CA ALA A 40 8.77 -22.42 17.04
C ALA A 40 7.60 -21.70 16.34
N TYR A 41 6.53 -22.44 16.00
CA TYR A 41 5.29 -21.83 15.50
C TYR A 41 4.66 -20.90 16.55
N SER A 42 4.63 -21.33 17.81
CA SER A 42 4.11 -20.52 18.92
C SER A 42 4.96 -19.26 19.17
N LEU A 43 6.29 -19.34 19.02
CA LEU A 43 7.21 -18.20 19.08
C LEU A 43 6.89 -17.19 17.97
N ALA A 44 6.69 -17.66 16.74
CA ALA A 44 6.28 -16.79 15.62
C ALA A 44 4.92 -16.14 15.89
N ALA A 45 3.95 -16.91 16.41
CA ALA A 45 2.64 -16.38 16.80
C ALA A 45 2.72 -15.35 17.95
N SER A 46 3.66 -15.51 18.89
CA SER A 46 3.96 -14.49 19.90
C SER A 46 4.48 -13.19 19.26
N GLY A 47 5.28 -13.29 18.20
CA GLY A 47 5.68 -12.13 17.41
C GLY A 47 4.50 -11.40 16.77
N VAL A 48 3.52 -12.13 16.22
CA VAL A 48 2.29 -11.49 15.69
C VAL A 48 1.55 -10.72 16.78
N ALA A 49 1.38 -11.34 17.96
CA ALA A 49 0.73 -10.68 19.10
C ALA A 49 1.53 -9.45 19.60
N HIS A 50 2.86 -9.52 19.55
CA HIS A 50 3.73 -8.39 19.88
C HIS A 50 3.53 -7.21 18.91
N VAL A 51 3.51 -7.48 17.60
CA VAL A 51 3.25 -6.44 16.59
C VAL A 51 1.85 -5.83 16.77
N GLN A 52 0.83 -6.65 17.01
CA GLN A 52 -0.52 -6.12 17.31
C GLN A 52 -0.54 -5.21 18.54
N ALA A 53 0.18 -5.59 19.60
CA ALA A 53 0.27 -4.77 20.81
C ALA A 53 1.04 -3.46 20.59
N PHE A 54 2.06 -3.49 19.73
CA PHE A 54 2.80 -2.28 19.34
C PHE A 54 1.92 -1.32 18.53
N LEU A 55 1.18 -1.85 17.55
CA LEU A 55 0.21 -1.09 16.75
C LEU A 55 -1.01 -0.56 17.54
N MET A 56 -1.25 -1.07 18.75
CA MET A 56 -2.29 -0.53 19.66
C MET A 56 -1.87 0.75 20.38
N GLN A 57 -0.59 1.07 20.39
CA GLN A 57 -0.09 2.30 21.00
C GLN A 57 -0.43 3.50 20.13
N ASP A 58 -0.52 4.69 20.73
CA ASP A 58 -0.66 5.93 19.96
C ASP A 58 0.61 6.22 19.14
N ALA A 59 0.47 7.01 18.08
CA ALA A 59 1.56 7.29 17.14
C ALA A 59 2.80 7.92 17.82
N ALA A 60 2.60 8.75 18.85
CA ALA A 60 3.71 9.37 19.57
C ALA A 60 4.50 8.32 20.37
N SER A 61 3.81 7.43 21.07
CA SER A 61 4.43 6.30 21.77
C SER A 61 5.18 5.36 20.82
N GLN A 62 4.62 5.09 19.63
CA GLN A 62 5.29 4.27 18.61
C GLN A 62 6.57 4.95 18.10
N ALA A 63 6.52 6.25 17.81
CA ALA A 63 7.68 7.04 17.38
C ALA A 63 8.77 7.08 18.46
N ASP A 64 8.41 7.34 19.72
CA ASP A 64 9.33 7.32 20.86
C ASP A 64 10.00 5.95 21.07
N ALA A 65 9.30 4.87 20.70
CA ALA A 65 9.80 3.51 20.76
C ALA A 65 10.65 3.08 19.54
N GLY A 66 10.90 3.98 18.59
CA GLY A 66 11.74 3.73 17.41
C GLY A 66 10.98 3.48 16.10
N GLY A 67 9.66 3.71 16.08
CA GLY A 67 8.84 3.62 14.87
C GLY A 67 8.56 2.19 14.38
N LEU A 68 7.87 2.10 13.23
CA LEU A 68 7.41 0.84 12.63
C LEU A 68 8.33 0.33 11.51
N TYR A 69 9.15 1.20 10.90
CA TYR A 69 9.86 0.89 9.65
C TYR A 69 11.14 0.08 9.88
N ASP A 70 12.11 0.59 10.65
CA ASP A 70 13.33 -0.17 10.99
C ASP A 70 13.71 0.01 12.46
N ASN A 71 13.29 -0.95 13.28
CA ASN A 71 13.35 -0.91 14.72
C ASN A 71 13.83 -2.26 15.27
N SER A 72 15.13 -2.53 15.11
CA SER A 72 15.76 -3.76 15.61
C SER A 72 15.52 -4.02 17.10
N PRO A 73 15.54 -3.02 18.01
CA PRO A 73 15.24 -3.24 19.43
C PRO A 73 13.86 -3.85 19.73
N GLN A 74 12.84 -3.54 18.92
CA GLN A 74 11.49 -4.10 19.09
C GLN A 74 11.28 -5.37 18.27
N PHE A 75 12.00 -5.54 17.18
CA PHE A 75 11.67 -6.53 16.16
C PHE A 75 12.73 -7.59 15.89
N GLN A 76 13.95 -7.46 16.42
CA GLN A 76 15.02 -8.44 16.21
C GLN A 76 15.35 -9.22 17.49
N ALA A 77 15.45 -10.55 17.36
CA ALA A 77 15.90 -11.47 18.40
C ALA A 77 15.15 -11.33 19.74
N VAL A 78 13.84 -11.06 19.67
CA VAL A 78 13.01 -10.84 20.86
C VAL A 78 12.78 -12.15 21.59
N THR A 79 13.27 -12.22 22.82
CA THR A 79 13.17 -13.44 23.65
C THR A 79 11.76 -13.63 24.20
N VAL A 80 11.20 -14.82 23.98
CA VAL A 80 9.90 -15.23 24.53
C VAL A 80 10.07 -16.31 25.60
N VAL A 81 10.91 -17.31 25.32
CA VAL A 81 11.18 -18.43 26.22
C VAL A 81 12.63 -18.33 26.71
N GLN A 82 12.78 -18.30 28.02
CA GLN A 82 14.05 -18.40 28.71
C GLN A 82 13.91 -19.48 29.79
N GLU A 83 14.36 -20.70 29.50
CA GLU A 83 14.41 -21.76 30.50
C GLU A 83 15.61 -21.54 31.43
N GLU A 84 15.40 -21.62 32.76
CA GLU A 84 16.37 -21.20 33.79
C GLU A 84 17.71 -21.97 33.77
N GLU A 85 17.80 -23.09 33.04
CA GLU A 85 18.98 -23.97 32.95
C GLU A 85 19.43 -24.27 31.51
N GLU A 86 18.70 -23.80 30.48
CA GLU A 86 18.98 -24.08 29.07
C GLU A 86 19.63 -22.88 28.38
N THR A 87 20.69 -23.13 27.60
CA THR A 87 21.31 -22.10 26.75
C THR A 87 20.52 -21.82 25.47
N ASP A 88 19.43 -22.55 25.25
CA ASP A 88 18.64 -22.51 24.03
C ASP A 88 17.44 -21.57 24.21
N LEU A 89 17.57 -20.34 23.71
CA LEU A 89 16.55 -19.32 23.87
C LEU A 89 15.57 -19.38 22.71
N GLY A 90 14.27 -19.38 23.03
CA GLY A 90 13.21 -19.26 22.05
C GLY A 90 12.93 -17.80 21.73
N ARG A 91 13.12 -17.40 20.48
CA ARG A 91 12.99 -16.01 20.02
C ARG A 91 12.03 -15.88 18.85
N PHE A 92 11.62 -14.64 18.59
CA PHE A 92 11.11 -14.26 17.28
C PHE A 92 11.84 -13.05 16.71
N THR A 93 11.81 -12.95 15.39
CA THR A 93 12.27 -11.78 14.64
C THR A 93 11.23 -11.43 13.58
N VAL A 94 10.93 -10.14 13.45
CA VAL A 94 10.05 -9.57 12.43
C VAL A 94 10.92 -8.93 11.36
N VAL A 95 10.75 -9.36 10.12
CA VAL A 95 11.54 -8.88 8.97
C VAL A 95 10.63 -8.36 7.86
N ALA A 96 11.15 -7.35 7.18
CA ALA A 96 10.59 -6.79 5.96
C ALA A 96 11.71 -6.55 4.93
N PRO A 97 11.42 -6.55 3.62
CA PRO A 97 12.38 -6.15 2.60
C PRO A 97 12.84 -4.71 2.82
N ALA A 98 14.13 -4.46 2.63
CA ALA A 98 14.68 -3.09 2.58
C ALA A 98 14.76 -2.61 1.13
N LEU A 99 14.76 -1.29 0.94
CA LEU A 99 15.05 -0.65 -0.34
C LEU A 99 16.47 -0.09 -0.32
N ASP A 100 17.18 -0.19 -1.45
CA ASP A 100 18.45 0.50 -1.65
C ASP A 100 18.25 1.99 -2.03
N GLU A 101 19.36 2.70 -2.20
CA GLU A 101 19.38 4.12 -2.58
C GLU A 101 18.79 4.38 -3.98
N GLU A 102 18.65 3.34 -4.81
CA GLU A 102 18.04 3.41 -6.15
C GLU A 102 16.54 3.04 -6.12
N GLY A 103 16.01 2.66 -4.95
CA GLY A 103 14.60 2.32 -4.76
C GLY A 103 14.25 0.88 -5.15
N TYR A 104 15.23 0.00 -5.28
CA TYR A 104 15.05 -1.43 -5.53
C TYR A 104 15.13 -2.23 -4.24
N SER A 105 14.44 -3.37 -4.19
CA SER A 105 14.48 -4.27 -3.02
C SER A 105 15.88 -4.86 -2.84
N SER A 106 16.52 -4.57 -1.70
CA SER A 106 17.87 -5.01 -1.38
C SER A 106 18.02 -5.26 0.11
N GLY A 107 18.25 -6.53 0.49
CA GLY A 107 18.43 -6.94 1.88
C GLY A 107 17.15 -6.89 2.71
N VAL A 108 17.34 -6.86 4.03
CA VAL A 108 16.24 -6.89 5.01
C VAL A 108 16.42 -5.83 6.08
N ARG A 109 15.29 -5.39 6.63
CA ARG A 109 15.16 -4.51 7.80
C ARG A 109 14.23 -5.14 8.83
N TYR A 110 14.24 -4.61 10.05
CA TYR A 110 13.47 -5.18 11.16
C TYR A 110 12.28 -4.30 11.47
N GLY A 111 11.12 -4.63 10.92
CA GLY A 111 9.92 -3.81 11.07
C GLY A 111 8.81 -4.26 10.15
N LEU A 112 7.88 -3.34 9.89
CA LEU A 112 6.68 -3.58 9.11
C LEU A 112 6.78 -2.94 7.73
N GLU A 113 6.11 -3.53 6.77
CA GLU A 113 5.98 -3.00 5.42
C GLU A 113 4.57 -2.48 5.20
N ASP A 114 4.45 -1.29 4.65
CA ASP A 114 3.16 -0.71 4.29
C ASP A 114 2.58 -1.42 3.04
N GLU A 115 1.38 -1.99 3.15
CA GLU A 115 0.70 -2.59 2.01
C GLU A 115 0.32 -1.57 0.94
N SER A 116 0.19 -0.29 1.29
CA SER A 116 0.01 0.79 0.31
C SER A 116 1.27 1.04 -0.52
N ALA A 117 2.43 0.48 -0.20
CA ALA A 117 3.60 0.51 -1.10
C ALA A 117 3.44 -0.39 -2.36
N ARG A 118 2.33 -1.13 -2.47
CA ARG A 118 2.03 -2.10 -3.54
C ARG A 118 0.77 -1.73 -4.31
N ILE A 119 0.61 -2.33 -5.48
CA ILE A 119 -0.63 -2.20 -6.27
C ILE A 119 -1.73 -3.05 -5.64
N ASN A 120 -2.85 -2.42 -5.28
CA ASN A 120 -4.03 -3.12 -4.75
C ASN A 120 -4.96 -3.56 -5.88
N LEU A 121 -4.96 -4.86 -6.18
CA LEU A 121 -5.78 -5.43 -7.27
C LEU A 121 -7.27 -5.14 -7.08
N ASN A 122 -7.77 -5.22 -5.85
CA ASN A 122 -9.19 -5.05 -5.55
C ASN A 122 -9.65 -3.58 -5.64
N ALA A 123 -8.72 -2.62 -5.74
CA ALA A 123 -9.02 -1.20 -5.84
C ALA A 123 -8.94 -0.67 -7.28
N LEU A 124 -8.35 -1.42 -8.22
CA LEU A 124 -8.12 -0.98 -9.60
C LEU A 124 -9.40 -0.55 -10.32
N THR A 125 -10.48 -1.31 -10.19
CA THR A 125 -11.77 -1.00 -10.85
C THR A 125 -12.50 0.20 -10.22
N GLN A 126 -12.22 0.51 -8.95
CA GLN A 126 -12.74 1.72 -8.31
C GLN A 126 -11.91 2.94 -8.73
N LEU A 127 -10.59 2.78 -8.80
CA LEU A 127 -9.66 3.81 -9.24
C LEU A 127 -9.98 4.31 -10.66
N GLU A 128 -10.28 3.42 -11.62
CA GLU A 128 -10.71 3.81 -12.97
C GLU A 128 -11.97 4.68 -12.95
N LYS A 129 -12.94 4.36 -12.09
CA LYS A 129 -14.18 5.15 -11.93
C LYS A 129 -13.89 6.52 -11.35
N ASP A 130 -13.01 6.59 -10.36
CA ASP A 130 -12.66 7.85 -9.70
C ASP A 130 -11.89 8.79 -10.65
N VAL A 131 -10.95 8.24 -11.43
CA VAL A 131 -10.23 8.98 -12.47
C VAL A 131 -11.19 9.48 -13.56
N THR A 132 -12.11 8.63 -14.00
CA THR A 132 -13.14 9.00 -14.99
C THR A 132 -14.00 10.15 -14.45
N ALA A 133 -14.51 10.03 -13.22
CA ALA A 133 -15.34 11.05 -12.58
C ALA A 133 -14.61 12.40 -12.43
N LEU A 134 -13.32 12.38 -12.08
CA LEU A 134 -12.51 13.61 -12.00
C LEU A 134 -12.36 14.29 -13.36
N SER A 135 -12.13 13.51 -14.42
CA SER A 135 -12.02 14.04 -15.78
C SER A 135 -13.34 14.64 -16.30
N GLU A 136 -14.49 14.03 -15.96
CA GLU A 136 -15.82 14.56 -16.31
C GLU A 136 -16.10 15.88 -15.59
N VAL A 137 -15.72 16.01 -14.32
CA VAL A 137 -15.87 17.26 -13.57
C VAL A 137 -14.99 18.36 -14.17
N ALA A 138 -13.73 18.07 -14.47
CA ALA A 138 -12.82 19.01 -15.14
C ALA A 138 -13.35 19.44 -16.52
N GLY A 139 -13.84 18.48 -17.32
CA GLY A 139 -14.45 18.73 -18.62
C GLY A 139 -15.74 19.55 -18.53
N SER A 140 -16.58 19.33 -17.50
CA SER A 140 -17.81 20.08 -17.27
C SER A 140 -17.56 21.53 -16.85
N ALA A 141 -16.51 21.78 -16.05
CA ALA A 141 -16.07 23.12 -15.66
C ALA A 141 -15.49 23.87 -16.88
N ALA A 142 -14.69 23.19 -17.71
CA ALA A 142 -14.20 23.74 -18.97
C ALA A 142 -15.35 24.03 -19.97
N ALA A 143 -16.36 23.15 -20.06
CA ALA A 143 -17.55 23.35 -20.89
C ALA A 143 -18.44 24.50 -20.39
N GLN A 144 -18.58 24.69 -19.08
CA GLN A 144 -19.27 25.84 -18.49
C GLN A 144 -18.51 27.15 -18.71
N ALA A 145 -17.17 27.15 -18.60
CA ALA A 145 -16.32 28.29 -18.92
C ALA A 145 -16.38 28.62 -20.43
N ALA A 146 -16.38 27.61 -21.29
CA ALA A 146 -16.56 27.77 -22.74
C ALA A 146 -17.96 28.29 -23.09
N ALA A 147 -19.02 27.83 -22.42
CA ALA A 147 -20.38 28.33 -22.60
C ALA A 147 -20.54 29.79 -22.14
N ALA A 148 -19.80 30.22 -21.10
CA ALA A 148 -19.72 31.62 -20.69
C ALA A 148 -18.92 32.50 -21.69
N GLY A 149 -17.96 31.91 -22.41
CA GLY A 149 -17.20 32.57 -23.49
C GLY A 149 -17.86 32.54 -24.88
N ALA A 150 -18.69 31.53 -25.17
CA ALA A 150 -19.30 31.28 -26.48
C ALA A 150 -20.51 32.19 -26.82
N ALA A 151 -20.74 33.25 -26.04
CA ALA A 151 -21.55 34.39 -26.52
C ALA A 151 -20.84 35.16 -27.66
N ALA A 152 -19.61 34.79 -28.05
CA ALA A 152 -18.93 35.28 -29.23
C ALA A 152 -18.36 34.13 -30.08
N SER A 153 -18.73 34.12 -31.36
CA SER A 153 -18.31 33.24 -32.47
C SER A 153 -18.64 31.76 -32.36
N GLY A 154 -19.65 31.35 -33.13
CA GLY A 154 -19.93 29.96 -33.43
C GLY A 154 -19.06 29.44 -34.57
N GLU A 155 -18.52 28.24 -34.37
CA GLU A 155 -18.38 27.15 -35.32
C GLU A 155 -17.64 26.02 -34.57
N THR A 156 -18.16 24.79 -34.63
CA THR A 156 -17.46 23.60 -34.12
C THR A 156 -17.76 22.47 -35.09
N GLU A 157 -16.76 22.10 -35.89
CA GLU A 157 -16.73 20.83 -36.62
C GLU A 157 -16.17 19.77 -35.67
N SER A 158 -16.88 18.65 -35.53
CA SER A 158 -16.48 17.46 -34.78
C SER A 158 -15.90 16.43 -35.75
N GLU A 159 -14.58 16.21 -35.71
CA GLU A 159 -13.96 15.02 -36.30
C GLU A 159 -13.97 13.90 -35.24
N GLU A 160 -14.73 12.84 -35.50
CA GLU A 160 -14.61 11.56 -34.79
C GLU A 160 -13.35 10.85 -35.29
N SER A 161 -12.21 11.09 -34.63
CA SER A 161 -11.17 10.08 -34.54
C SER A 161 -11.50 9.16 -33.37
N GLY A 162 -11.52 7.85 -33.62
CA GLY A 162 -11.61 6.85 -32.56
C GLY A 162 -10.37 6.90 -31.67
N GLU A 163 -10.40 7.79 -30.69
CA GLU A 163 -9.53 7.78 -29.53
C GLU A 163 -10.13 6.72 -28.58
N VAL A 164 -9.40 5.62 -28.36
CA VAL A 164 -9.58 4.86 -27.12
C VAL A 164 -9.35 5.89 -26.04
N SER A 165 -10.34 6.14 -25.18
CA SER A 165 -10.19 7.19 -24.18
C SER A 165 -8.97 6.85 -23.31
N ASP A 166 -8.09 7.82 -23.08
CA ASP A 166 -6.97 7.72 -22.12
C ASP A 166 -7.45 7.40 -20.67
N GLN A 167 -8.76 7.19 -20.49
CA GLN A 167 -9.51 7.05 -19.24
C GLN A 167 -9.69 5.57 -18.84
N GLU A 168 -9.74 4.64 -19.81
CA GLU A 168 -9.82 3.20 -19.56
C GLU A 168 -8.44 2.53 -19.34
N THR A 169 -7.35 3.30 -19.40
CA THR A 169 -5.98 2.75 -19.36
C THR A 169 -5.30 2.86 -18.00
N ALA A 170 -5.78 3.67 -17.06
CA ALA A 170 -5.04 3.95 -15.82
C ALA A 170 -4.71 2.70 -14.98
N ALA A 171 -5.68 1.77 -14.80
CA ALA A 171 -5.40 0.53 -14.08
C ALA A 171 -4.54 -0.44 -14.90
N ARG A 172 -4.71 -0.44 -16.24
CA ARG A 172 -3.85 -1.20 -17.15
C ARG A 172 -2.40 -0.73 -17.05
N ASP A 173 -2.16 0.58 -17.07
CA ASP A 173 -0.84 1.19 -17.00
C ASP A 173 -0.11 0.81 -15.70
N LEU A 174 -0.83 0.79 -14.57
CA LEU A 174 -0.30 0.27 -13.30
C LEU A 174 0.11 -1.20 -13.38
N LEU A 175 -0.66 -2.05 -14.05
CA LEU A 175 -0.33 -3.46 -14.23
C LEU A 175 0.83 -3.68 -15.19
N MET A 176 0.95 -2.85 -16.23
CA MET A 176 1.96 -2.97 -17.28
C MET A 176 3.39 -2.80 -16.77
N VAL A 177 3.57 -2.23 -15.57
CA VAL A 177 4.89 -2.13 -14.94
C VAL A 177 5.41 -3.45 -14.35
N LEU A 178 4.53 -4.45 -14.22
CA LEU A 178 4.90 -5.75 -13.70
C LEU A 178 5.77 -6.51 -14.72
N PRO A 179 6.88 -7.15 -14.29
CA PRO A 179 7.78 -7.84 -15.19
C PRO A 179 7.08 -8.92 -16.02
N GLY A 180 7.19 -8.83 -17.35
CA GLY A 180 6.57 -9.78 -18.27
C GLY A 180 5.05 -9.62 -18.44
N MET A 181 4.46 -8.52 -17.97
CA MET A 181 3.07 -8.18 -18.25
C MET A 181 2.85 -7.83 -19.72
N THR A 182 1.71 -8.24 -20.26
CA THR A 182 1.25 -7.92 -21.61
C THR A 182 -0.18 -7.37 -21.52
N GLU A 183 -0.60 -6.59 -22.52
CA GLU A 183 -1.94 -5.97 -22.54
C GLU A 183 -3.06 -7.01 -22.43
N ASP A 184 -2.92 -8.18 -23.08
CA ASP A 184 -3.91 -9.26 -23.00
C ASP A 184 -4.01 -9.91 -21.62
N VAL A 185 -2.92 -9.89 -20.84
CA VAL A 185 -2.95 -10.40 -19.46
C VAL A 185 -3.46 -9.32 -18.51
N ALA A 186 -3.07 -8.06 -18.70
CA ALA A 186 -3.57 -6.95 -17.90
C ALA A 186 -5.09 -6.79 -18.06
N ASP A 187 -5.60 -6.77 -19.29
CA ASP A 187 -7.03 -6.69 -19.58
C ASP A 187 -7.78 -7.91 -19.01
N ALA A 188 -7.22 -9.12 -19.14
CA ALA A 188 -7.84 -10.32 -18.55
C ALA A 188 -7.88 -10.29 -17.01
N ILE A 189 -6.92 -9.64 -16.34
CA ILE A 189 -6.95 -9.42 -14.90
C ILE A 189 -8.07 -8.44 -14.54
N LEU A 190 -8.25 -7.38 -15.32
CA LEU A 190 -9.25 -6.35 -15.05
C LEU A 190 -10.67 -6.88 -15.31
N ASP A 191 -10.91 -7.64 -16.39
CA ASP A 191 -12.17 -8.37 -16.64
C ASP A 191 -12.47 -9.38 -15.53
N TRP A 192 -11.45 -10.01 -14.94
CA TRP A 192 -11.67 -10.94 -13.83
C TRP A 192 -12.20 -10.23 -12.56
N LEU A 193 -11.89 -8.95 -12.41
CA LEU A 193 -12.17 -8.13 -11.23
C LEU A 193 -13.46 -7.31 -11.34
N ASP A 194 -13.80 -6.84 -12.54
CA ASP A 194 -14.98 -6.00 -12.73
C ASP A 194 -16.29 -6.82 -12.59
N ALA A 195 -17.43 -6.12 -12.59
CA ALA A 195 -18.70 -6.75 -12.26
C ALA A 195 -19.53 -7.13 -13.49
N ASP A 196 -19.11 -6.70 -14.67
CA ASP A 196 -19.90 -6.89 -15.88
C ASP A 196 -19.48 -8.19 -16.59
N ASN A 197 -19.74 -8.32 -17.89
CA ASN A 197 -19.35 -9.49 -18.68
C ASN A 197 -18.89 -9.03 -20.08
N GLU A 198 -18.56 -7.75 -20.22
CA GLU A 198 -18.14 -7.14 -21.48
C GLU A 198 -16.62 -7.19 -21.54
N PRO A 199 -16.04 -8.07 -22.38
CA PRO A 199 -14.59 -8.20 -22.41
C PRO A 199 -13.95 -6.91 -22.92
N ARG A 200 -12.88 -6.47 -22.23
CA ARG A 200 -11.98 -5.41 -22.73
C ARG A 200 -11.33 -5.82 -24.05
N GLU A 201 -10.64 -4.87 -24.71
CA GLU A 201 -10.06 -5.04 -26.06
C GLU A 201 -9.26 -6.36 -26.20
N PHE A 202 -8.42 -6.68 -25.22
CA PHE A 202 -7.64 -7.92 -25.19
C PHE A 202 -8.03 -8.87 -24.06
N GLY A 203 -9.13 -8.58 -23.39
CA GLY A 203 -9.60 -9.23 -22.19
C GLY A 203 -10.14 -10.65 -22.37
N ALA A 204 -10.67 -11.19 -21.27
CA ALA A 204 -11.26 -12.51 -21.22
C ALA A 204 -12.34 -12.60 -20.14
N GLU A 205 -13.53 -13.00 -20.59
CA GLU A 205 -14.74 -13.06 -19.78
C GLU A 205 -15.35 -14.47 -19.71
N ALA A 206 -16.58 -14.58 -19.21
CA ALA A 206 -17.31 -15.84 -19.07
C ALA A 206 -17.33 -16.71 -20.34
N GLU A 207 -17.41 -16.12 -21.54
CA GLU A 207 -17.36 -16.86 -22.82
C GLU A 207 -16.03 -17.60 -22.99
N TYR A 208 -14.91 -16.96 -22.65
CA TYR A 208 -13.59 -17.57 -22.72
C TYR A 208 -13.45 -18.73 -21.71
N TYR A 209 -13.74 -18.47 -20.43
CA TYR A 209 -13.53 -19.45 -19.35
C TYR A 209 -14.45 -20.67 -19.44
N SER A 210 -15.68 -20.49 -19.94
CA SER A 210 -16.61 -21.59 -20.18
C SER A 210 -16.22 -22.48 -21.36
N GLY A 211 -15.39 -21.96 -22.28
CA GLY A 211 -14.84 -22.70 -23.42
C GLY A 211 -13.63 -23.59 -23.10
N LEU A 212 -13.06 -23.48 -21.89
CA LEU A 212 -11.90 -24.28 -21.47
C LEU A 212 -12.25 -25.76 -21.27
N SER A 213 -11.24 -26.62 -21.42
CA SER A 213 -11.40 -28.07 -21.21
C SER A 213 -11.91 -28.44 -19.81
N SER A 214 -11.47 -27.68 -18.80
CA SER A 214 -12.05 -27.65 -17.46
C SER A 214 -12.70 -26.29 -17.29
N ALA A 215 -13.97 -26.18 -17.69
CA ALA A 215 -14.72 -24.94 -17.66
C ALA A 215 -14.94 -24.45 -16.21
N TYR A 216 -14.82 -23.14 -16.02
CA TYR A 216 -15.18 -22.42 -14.80
C TYR A 216 -15.71 -21.03 -15.16
N ALA A 217 -16.26 -20.32 -14.18
CA ALA A 217 -16.71 -18.95 -14.34
C ALA A 217 -15.64 -17.98 -13.82
N PRO A 218 -15.50 -16.79 -14.42
CA PRO A 218 -14.72 -15.72 -13.82
C PRO A 218 -15.37 -15.27 -12.50
N ARG A 219 -14.59 -14.59 -11.67
CA ARG A 219 -15.05 -14.17 -10.34
C ARG A 219 -16.05 -13.01 -10.41
N ASN A 220 -15.74 -12.04 -11.28
CA ASN A 220 -16.44 -10.78 -11.46
C ASN A 220 -16.60 -10.04 -10.12
N GLY A 221 -15.47 -9.87 -9.44
CA GLY A 221 -15.41 -9.22 -8.14
C GLY A 221 -14.08 -9.42 -7.41
N GLN A 222 -14.05 -9.03 -6.14
CA GLN A 222 -12.83 -8.95 -5.33
C GLN A 222 -12.15 -10.32 -5.12
N LEU A 223 -10.86 -10.37 -5.44
CA LEU A 223 -9.99 -11.51 -5.16
C LEU A 223 -9.89 -11.75 -3.66
N GLN A 224 -9.76 -13.03 -3.29
CA GLN A 224 -9.54 -13.45 -1.90
C GLN A 224 -8.07 -13.72 -1.58
N THR A 225 -7.29 -14.08 -2.60
CA THR A 225 -5.85 -14.32 -2.51
C THR A 225 -5.18 -13.88 -3.81
N VAL A 226 -3.94 -13.41 -3.74
CA VAL A 226 -3.14 -13.07 -4.93
C VAL A 226 -2.95 -14.30 -5.84
N GLU A 227 -2.87 -15.51 -5.26
CA GLU A 227 -2.74 -16.78 -6.00
C GLU A 227 -3.94 -17.12 -6.89
N GLU A 228 -5.08 -16.47 -6.69
CA GLU A 228 -6.24 -16.64 -7.56
C GLU A 228 -5.96 -16.15 -8.99
N LEU A 229 -5.00 -15.24 -9.18
CA LEU A 229 -4.56 -14.82 -10.50
C LEU A 229 -4.10 -15.98 -11.39
N LEU A 230 -3.73 -17.14 -10.83
CA LEU A 230 -3.40 -18.34 -11.62
C LEU A 230 -4.61 -18.92 -12.40
N LEU A 231 -5.83 -18.46 -12.11
CA LEU A 231 -7.03 -18.78 -12.87
C LEU A 231 -7.27 -17.80 -14.03
N VAL A 232 -6.60 -16.66 -14.03
CA VAL A 232 -6.74 -15.64 -15.08
C VAL A 232 -5.96 -16.08 -16.33
N ARG A 233 -6.52 -15.80 -17.50
CA ARG A 233 -5.88 -16.07 -18.79
C ARG A 233 -4.46 -15.48 -18.84
N GLY A 234 -3.49 -16.32 -19.23
CA GLY A 234 -2.11 -15.90 -19.50
C GLY A 234 -1.22 -15.74 -18.26
N VAL A 235 -1.78 -15.76 -17.05
CA VAL A 235 -0.99 -15.75 -15.81
C VAL A 235 -0.33 -17.11 -15.60
N THR A 236 0.96 -17.12 -15.27
CA THR A 236 1.72 -18.33 -14.98
C THR A 236 2.34 -18.29 -13.58
N PRO A 237 2.64 -19.46 -12.97
CA PRO A 237 3.37 -19.49 -11.70
C PRO A 237 4.71 -18.75 -11.74
N GLN A 238 5.38 -18.75 -12.90
CA GLN A 238 6.66 -18.06 -13.08
C GLN A 238 6.50 -16.54 -13.02
N LEU A 239 5.45 -15.99 -13.65
CA LEU A 239 5.15 -14.56 -13.59
C LEU A 239 4.74 -14.16 -12.17
N LEU A 240 3.89 -14.97 -11.53
CA LEU A 240 3.35 -14.65 -10.22
C LEU A 240 4.37 -14.75 -9.08
N PHE A 241 5.15 -15.83 -9.02
CA PHE A 241 6.08 -16.10 -7.92
C PHE A 241 7.55 -15.77 -8.24
N GLY A 242 7.90 -15.60 -9.52
CA GLY A 242 9.25 -15.26 -9.91
C GLY A 242 10.27 -16.34 -9.57
N ALA A 243 11.52 -15.92 -9.36
CA ALA A 243 12.65 -16.78 -9.03
C ALA A 243 12.97 -16.84 -7.52
N ASP A 244 12.37 -15.96 -6.70
CA ASP A 244 12.48 -16.00 -5.24
C ASP A 244 11.57 -17.11 -4.68
N VAL A 245 12.09 -18.34 -4.69
CA VAL A 245 11.35 -19.55 -4.32
C VAL A 245 11.05 -19.55 -2.84
N ASN A 246 12.01 -19.09 -2.03
CA ASN A 246 11.87 -19.09 -0.58
C ASN A 246 11.10 -17.85 -0.06
N ARG A 247 10.75 -16.89 -0.94
CA ARG A 247 9.99 -15.66 -0.66
C ARG A 247 10.65 -14.79 0.40
N ASN A 248 11.98 -14.70 0.44
CA ASN A 248 12.69 -13.88 1.43
C ASN A 248 12.92 -12.43 0.96
N GLY A 249 12.53 -12.10 -0.28
CA GLY A 249 12.67 -10.78 -0.89
C GLY A 249 13.99 -10.59 -1.65
N THR A 250 14.85 -11.60 -1.69
CA THR A 250 16.16 -11.55 -2.37
C THR A 250 16.36 -12.81 -3.20
N ILE A 251 16.85 -12.65 -4.44
CA ILE A 251 17.15 -13.80 -5.30
C ILE A 251 18.58 -14.23 -5.02
N ASP A 252 18.77 -15.36 -4.34
CA ASP A 252 20.10 -15.85 -3.98
C ASP A 252 20.78 -16.65 -5.12
N THR A 253 22.09 -16.89 -5.01
CA THR A 253 22.85 -17.62 -6.05
C THR A 253 22.24 -18.99 -6.37
N GLY A 254 21.71 -19.70 -5.38
CA GLY A 254 21.08 -21.00 -5.59
C GLY A 254 19.79 -20.89 -6.40
N GLU A 255 19.00 -19.85 -6.14
CA GLU A 255 17.78 -19.53 -6.89
C GLU A 255 18.09 -19.05 -8.32
N ILE A 256 19.14 -18.25 -8.51
CA ILE A 256 19.64 -17.85 -9.84
C ILE A 256 20.03 -19.09 -10.65
N ASP A 257 20.81 -20.00 -10.07
CA ASP A 257 21.23 -21.24 -10.72
C ASP A 257 20.03 -22.13 -11.09
N GLN A 258 19.04 -22.21 -10.19
CA GLN A 258 17.82 -22.97 -10.42
C GLN A 258 16.97 -22.36 -11.53
N ALA A 259 16.80 -21.04 -11.54
CA ALA A 259 16.04 -20.34 -12.57
C ALA A 259 16.74 -20.44 -13.94
N GLY A 260 18.05 -20.18 -14.00
CA GLY A 260 18.85 -20.30 -15.21
C GLY A 260 18.79 -21.70 -15.83
N ALA A 261 18.78 -22.76 -15.00
CA ALA A 261 18.64 -24.13 -15.45
C ALA A 261 17.21 -24.49 -15.95
N ALA A 262 16.18 -23.85 -15.40
CA ALA A 262 14.78 -24.13 -15.72
C ALA A 262 14.29 -23.41 -16.97
N THR A 263 14.68 -22.15 -17.17
CA THR A 263 14.09 -21.28 -18.21
C THR A 263 15.11 -20.73 -19.22
N GLY A 264 16.42 -20.90 -18.98
CA GLY A 264 17.46 -20.31 -19.83
C GLY A 264 17.45 -18.78 -19.82
N THR A 265 16.85 -18.19 -18.79
CA THR A 265 16.69 -16.76 -18.58
C THR A 265 17.98 -16.16 -18.05
N ASP A 266 18.41 -15.03 -18.61
CA ASP A 266 19.60 -14.31 -18.13
C ASP A 266 19.35 -13.77 -16.71
N ALA A 267 20.38 -13.82 -15.86
CA ALA A 267 20.27 -13.40 -14.45
C ALA A 267 19.74 -11.97 -14.27
N GLU A 268 20.01 -11.08 -15.22
CA GLU A 268 19.56 -9.68 -15.24
C GLU A 268 18.05 -9.51 -15.47
N THR A 269 17.34 -10.57 -15.89
CA THR A 269 15.89 -10.56 -16.15
C THR A 269 15.10 -11.32 -15.08
N LEU A 270 15.78 -11.82 -14.04
CA LEU A 270 15.12 -12.49 -12.94
C LEU A 270 14.35 -11.47 -12.08
N SER A 271 13.17 -11.88 -11.66
CA SER A 271 12.25 -11.06 -10.85
C SER A 271 11.79 -11.86 -9.65
N THR A 272 11.49 -11.17 -8.54
CA THR A 272 10.81 -11.73 -7.35
C THR A 272 9.33 -12.05 -7.59
N GLY A 273 8.86 -11.88 -8.84
CA GLY A 273 7.48 -12.15 -9.25
C GLY A 273 6.53 -10.99 -9.02
N TRP A 274 5.27 -11.15 -9.41
CA TRP A 274 4.22 -10.16 -9.18
C TRP A 274 3.74 -10.15 -7.73
N ALA A 275 3.78 -11.28 -7.03
CA ALA A 275 3.28 -11.40 -5.66
C ALA A 275 4.04 -10.51 -4.65
N SER A 276 5.27 -10.08 -4.95
CA SER A 276 6.01 -9.12 -4.12
C SER A 276 5.54 -7.68 -4.30
N ARG A 277 4.86 -7.38 -5.43
CA ARG A 277 4.43 -6.05 -5.88
C ARG A 277 2.91 -5.81 -5.80
N LEU A 278 2.15 -6.87 -5.55
CA LEU A 278 0.69 -6.87 -5.51
C LEU A 278 0.19 -7.06 -4.08
N THR A 279 -0.93 -6.43 -3.76
CA THR A 279 -1.66 -6.61 -2.51
C THR A 279 -3.16 -6.67 -2.76
N LEU A 280 -3.90 -7.13 -1.74
CA LEU A 280 -5.36 -7.03 -1.67
C LEU A 280 -5.80 -6.09 -0.52
N TYR A 281 -4.84 -5.54 0.24
CA TYR A 281 -5.10 -5.03 1.59
C TYR A 281 -4.65 -3.59 1.84
N SER A 282 -4.10 -2.88 0.85
CA SER A 282 -3.76 -1.45 0.99
C SER A 282 -4.95 -0.64 1.49
N ARG A 283 -4.70 0.12 2.55
CA ARG A 283 -5.65 0.91 3.33
C ARG A 283 -4.93 2.08 3.97
N GLU A 284 -5.63 3.19 4.12
CA GLU A 284 -5.21 4.32 4.95
C GLU A 284 -6.43 4.91 5.67
N ASN A 285 -6.21 5.44 6.87
CA ASN A 285 -7.22 6.11 7.65
C ASN A 285 -7.45 7.53 7.14
N ASN A 286 -8.72 7.91 6.99
CA ASN A 286 -9.13 9.28 6.71
C ASN A 286 -9.27 10.07 8.02
N VAL A 287 -8.15 10.21 8.74
CA VAL A 287 -8.05 10.88 10.04
C VAL A 287 -6.89 11.88 10.07
N THR A 288 -6.92 12.82 11.00
CA THR A 288 -5.80 13.72 11.31
C THR A 288 -4.64 12.95 11.96
N ALA A 289 -3.47 13.57 12.09
CA ALA A 289 -2.33 13.02 12.82
C ALA A 289 -2.68 12.62 14.29
N GLU A 290 -3.69 13.24 14.90
CA GLU A 290 -4.19 12.90 16.24
C GLU A 290 -5.25 11.79 16.25
N GLY A 291 -5.62 11.25 15.08
CA GLY A 291 -6.63 10.21 14.93
C GLY A 291 -8.08 10.72 14.97
N LEU A 292 -8.31 12.02 14.74
CA LEU A 292 -9.65 12.60 14.64
C LEU A 292 -10.17 12.52 13.21
N SER A 293 -11.50 12.44 13.01
CA SER A 293 -12.07 12.47 11.66
C SER A 293 -11.81 13.82 10.99
N ARG A 294 -11.35 13.80 9.73
CA ARG A 294 -11.15 15.01 8.93
C ARG A 294 -12.48 15.69 8.58
N ILE A 295 -12.45 17.01 8.39
CA ILE A 295 -13.62 17.80 8.04
C ILE A 295 -13.92 17.62 6.55
N ASN A 296 -15.13 17.16 6.23
CA ASN A 296 -15.56 17.02 4.85
C ASN A 296 -15.95 18.38 4.25
N LEU A 297 -15.18 18.87 3.26
CA LEU A 297 -15.43 20.12 2.57
C LEU A 297 -16.78 20.15 1.80
N ASN A 298 -17.31 18.97 1.50
CA ASN A 298 -18.58 18.79 0.80
C ASN A 298 -19.78 18.59 1.74
N GLU A 299 -19.64 18.88 3.03
CA GLU A 299 -20.76 18.91 4.00
C GLU A 299 -21.94 19.75 3.47
N ASP A 300 -23.16 19.26 3.67
CA ASP A 300 -24.37 19.85 3.12
C ASP A 300 -24.83 21.06 3.96
N ASP A 301 -24.68 20.98 5.29
CA ASP A 301 -24.96 22.10 6.20
C ASP A 301 -23.75 23.04 6.27
N LEU A 302 -23.83 24.16 5.54
CA LEU A 302 -22.77 25.17 5.50
C LEU A 302 -22.51 25.84 6.86
N ARG A 303 -23.47 25.84 7.77
CA ARG A 303 -23.25 26.37 9.12
C ARG A 303 -22.39 25.41 9.93
N THR A 304 -22.72 24.12 9.88
CA THR A 304 -21.90 23.08 10.52
C THR A 304 -20.49 23.07 9.92
N LEU A 305 -20.38 23.15 8.59
CA LEU A 305 -19.09 23.24 7.92
C LEU A 305 -18.28 24.44 8.40
N PHE A 306 -18.88 25.64 8.44
CA PHE A 306 -18.21 26.85 8.90
C PHE A 306 -17.73 26.73 10.36
N ASP A 307 -18.63 26.28 11.25
CA ASP A 307 -18.31 26.13 12.67
C ASP A 307 -17.13 25.17 12.85
N SER A 308 -17.16 23.99 12.22
CA SER A 308 -16.05 23.01 12.27
C SER A 308 -14.75 23.54 11.68
N LEU A 309 -14.79 24.24 10.53
CA LEU A 309 -13.58 24.79 9.91
C LEU A 309 -12.92 25.84 10.79
N THR A 310 -13.69 26.71 11.45
CA THR A 310 -13.14 27.77 12.32
C THR A 310 -12.49 27.25 13.61
N GLU A 311 -12.72 25.99 13.97
CA GLU A 311 -12.04 25.35 15.11
C GLU A 311 -10.59 24.99 14.79
N VAL A 312 -10.26 24.72 13.51
CA VAL A 312 -8.97 24.16 13.09
C VAL A 312 -8.22 25.02 12.06
N LEU A 313 -8.93 25.86 11.30
CA LEU A 313 -8.36 26.77 10.30
C LEU A 313 -8.61 28.25 10.67
N PRO A 314 -7.75 29.17 10.19
CA PRO A 314 -8.01 30.60 10.25
C PRO A 314 -9.38 30.98 9.66
N GLU A 315 -10.05 31.97 10.28
CA GLU A 315 -11.40 32.40 9.89
C GLU A 315 -11.49 32.78 8.41
N GLU A 316 -10.46 33.45 7.86
CA GLU A 316 -10.41 33.83 6.44
C GLU A 316 -10.45 32.62 5.48
N GLN A 317 -9.83 31.49 5.87
CA GLN A 317 -9.84 30.26 5.09
C GLN A 317 -11.22 29.59 5.15
N ALA A 318 -11.83 29.52 6.34
CA ALA A 318 -13.17 29.00 6.51
C ALA A 318 -14.21 29.82 5.70
N ILE A 319 -14.10 31.15 5.72
CA ILE A 319 -14.95 32.05 4.93
C ILE A 319 -14.78 31.77 3.44
N PHE A 320 -13.55 31.65 2.95
CA PHE A 320 -13.31 31.40 1.53
C PHE A 320 -13.89 30.05 1.08
N ILE A 321 -13.66 28.98 1.85
CA ILE A 321 -14.18 27.63 1.56
C ILE A 321 -15.72 27.65 1.46
N VAL A 322 -16.40 28.25 2.43
CA VAL A 322 -17.87 28.31 2.44
C VAL A 322 -18.40 29.23 1.35
N ALA A 323 -17.76 30.37 1.10
CA ALA A 323 -18.12 31.26 -0.01
C ALA A 323 -18.01 30.53 -1.35
N TYR A 324 -16.94 29.74 -1.55
CA TYR A 324 -16.75 28.93 -2.74
C TYR A 324 -17.85 27.88 -2.89
N ARG A 325 -18.26 27.20 -1.82
CA ARG A 325 -19.40 26.25 -1.85
C ARG A 325 -20.73 26.94 -2.21
N GLN A 326 -20.91 28.21 -1.82
CA GLN A 326 -22.13 28.98 -2.11
C GLN A 326 -22.21 29.50 -3.54
N ASN A 327 -21.07 29.81 -4.17
CA ASN A 327 -21.05 30.60 -5.42
C ASN A 327 -20.21 30.00 -6.56
N GLY A 328 -19.29 29.08 -6.25
CA GLY A 328 -18.36 28.51 -7.22
C GLY A 328 -17.19 29.42 -7.57
N GLU A 329 -16.39 28.97 -8.53
CA GLU A 329 -15.27 29.74 -9.07
C GLU A 329 -15.77 30.98 -9.83
N TYR A 330 -15.20 32.13 -9.53
CA TYR A 330 -15.37 33.34 -10.32
C TYR A 330 -14.41 33.33 -11.51
N THR A 331 -14.96 33.26 -12.72
CA THR A 331 -14.22 33.18 -14.00
C THR A 331 -14.04 34.52 -14.70
N GLY A 332 -14.49 35.62 -14.10
CA GLY A 332 -14.35 36.96 -14.66
C GLY A 332 -12.92 37.51 -14.56
N SER A 333 -12.68 38.63 -15.24
CA SER A 333 -11.35 39.25 -15.32
C SER A 333 -11.01 40.19 -14.15
N GLU A 334 -11.95 40.45 -13.25
CA GLU A 334 -11.75 41.38 -12.14
C GLU A 334 -10.71 40.82 -11.14
N THR A 335 -9.97 41.73 -10.52
CA THR A 335 -8.98 41.38 -9.50
C THR A 335 -9.69 41.01 -8.21
N GLY A 336 -9.31 39.89 -7.61
CA GLY A 336 -9.79 39.52 -6.28
C GLY A 336 -9.07 40.31 -5.19
N GLU A 337 -9.74 40.48 -4.07
CA GLU A 337 -9.20 41.11 -2.87
C GLU A 337 -9.09 40.08 -1.74
N ALA A 338 -8.11 40.23 -0.85
CA ALA A 338 -8.04 39.40 0.35
C ALA A 338 -9.22 39.71 1.28
N TYR A 339 -9.70 38.70 2.01
CA TYR A 339 -10.73 38.91 3.00
C TYR A 339 -10.25 39.89 4.08
N SER A 340 -11.12 40.80 4.48
CA SER A 340 -10.81 41.82 5.50
C SER A 340 -11.93 42.01 6.53
N SER A 341 -13.19 41.93 6.10
CA SER A 341 -14.36 42.03 6.98
C SER A 341 -15.63 41.57 6.24
N GLY A 342 -16.64 41.15 7.01
CA GLY A 342 -17.97 40.80 6.49
C GLY A 342 -18.42 39.42 6.94
N GLU A 343 -19.72 39.28 7.23
CA GLU A 343 -20.29 37.99 7.64
C GLU A 343 -20.96 37.28 6.46
N LEU A 344 -20.72 35.99 6.30
CA LEU A 344 -21.42 35.17 5.31
C LEU A 344 -22.87 34.90 5.72
N ASP A 345 -23.75 34.84 4.72
CA ASP A 345 -25.10 34.31 4.89
C ASP A 345 -25.10 32.78 4.81
N LEU A 346 -24.84 32.13 5.95
CA LEU A 346 -24.83 30.68 6.10
C LEU A 346 -26.21 30.03 5.89
N SER A 347 -27.28 30.81 5.68
CA SER A 347 -28.60 30.26 5.31
C SER A 347 -28.74 29.94 3.82
N GLN A 348 -27.79 30.39 2.99
CA GLN A 348 -27.76 30.06 1.57
C GLN A 348 -27.41 28.59 1.36
N ALA A 349 -28.03 27.96 0.35
CA ALA A 349 -27.70 26.60 -0.05
C ALA A 349 -26.35 26.53 -0.77
N SER A 350 -25.64 25.41 -0.62
CA SER A 350 -24.46 25.12 -1.43
C SER A 350 -24.86 24.92 -2.91
N LYS A 351 -24.05 25.44 -3.84
CA LYS A 351 -24.27 25.36 -5.28
C LYS A 351 -23.23 24.49 -5.99
N THR A 352 -22.02 24.39 -5.44
CA THR A 352 -20.87 23.74 -6.08
C THR A 352 -20.17 22.84 -5.09
N LYS A 353 -19.77 21.63 -5.51
CA LYS A 353 -18.96 20.70 -4.70
C LYS A 353 -17.50 20.77 -5.13
N PHE A 354 -16.60 20.49 -4.21
CA PHE A 354 -15.19 20.27 -4.52
C PHE A 354 -15.01 18.87 -5.09
N SER A 355 -14.19 18.77 -6.13
CA SER A 355 -13.73 17.51 -6.71
C SER A 355 -12.44 17.02 -6.06
N GLN A 356 -11.63 17.94 -5.54
CA GLN A 356 -10.40 17.69 -4.80
C GLN A 356 -10.14 18.84 -3.80
N VAL A 357 -9.32 18.59 -2.78
CA VAL A 357 -8.90 19.65 -1.82
C VAL A 357 -8.09 20.74 -2.54
N LEU A 358 -7.31 20.37 -3.54
CA LEU A 358 -6.49 21.29 -4.34
C LEU A 358 -7.32 22.30 -5.14
N ASP A 359 -8.63 22.10 -5.31
CA ASP A 359 -9.55 23.07 -5.94
C ASP A 359 -9.59 24.42 -5.22
N LEU A 360 -9.08 24.51 -3.99
CA LEU A 360 -9.00 25.75 -3.22
C LEU A 360 -7.84 26.66 -3.66
N VAL A 361 -6.80 26.11 -4.27
CA VAL A 361 -5.54 26.81 -4.55
C VAL A 361 -5.72 27.80 -5.70
N GLY A 362 -5.37 29.07 -5.47
CA GLY A 362 -5.33 30.11 -6.51
C GLY A 362 -6.67 30.59 -7.06
N LYS A 363 -7.79 30.05 -6.57
CA LYS A 363 -9.13 30.38 -7.06
C LYS A 363 -9.63 31.74 -6.59
N LYS A 364 -10.71 32.19 -7.22
CA LYS A 364 -11.47 33.38 -6.82
C LYS A 364 -12.94 33.02 -6.63
N VAL A 365 -13.63 33.75 -5.77
CA VAL A 365 -15.08 33.60 -5.58
C VAL A 365 -15.75 34.95 -5.48
N GLN A 366 -16.90 35.10 -6.13
CA GLN A 366 -17.76 36.27 -5.98
C GLN A 366 -18.75 36.00 -4.85
N VAL A 367 -18.77 36.88 -3.85
CA VAL A 367 -19.60 36.72 -2.65
C VAL A 367 -20.33 38.01 -2.32
N LYS A 368 -21.55 37.86 -1.80
CA LYS A 368 -22.31 38.94 -1.21
C LYS A 368 -22.41 38.75 0.30
N PHE A 369 -21.62 39.51 1.06
CA PHE A 369 -21.70 39.49 2.52
C PHE A 369 -23.02 40.07 3.03
N LYS A 370 -23.40 39.69 4.25
CA LYS A 370 -24.56 40.27 4.94
C LYS A 370 -24.39 41.78 5.05
N ASP A 371 -25.49 42.49 4.83
CA ASP A 371 -25.57 43.96 4.89
C ASP A 371 -24.66 44.71 3.90
N ALA A 372 -23.96 44.00 2.99
CA ALA A 372 -23.19 44.62 1.92
C ALA A 372 -24.10 44.99 0.74
N GLU A 373 -23.94 46.22 0.24
CA GLU A 373 -24.69 46.69 -0.94
C GLU A 373 -24.16 46.08 -2.25
N GLN A 374 -22.87 45.76 -2.31
CA GLN A 374 -22.18 45.26 -3.49
C GLN A 374 -21.58 43.87 -3.24
N GLU A 375 -21.39 43.13 -4.33
CA GLU A 375 -20.67 41.87 -4.35
C GLU A 375 -19.16 42.16 -4.35
N THR A 376 -18.42 41.33 -3.63
CA THR A 376 -16.96 41.39 -3.54
C THR A 376 -16.36 40.15 -4.15
N ILE A 377 -15.25 40.30 -4.86
CA ILE A 377 -14.48 39.16 -5.37
C ILE A 377 -13.38 38.87 -4.38
N LEU A 378 -13.47 37.74 -3.71
CA LEU A 378 -12.43 37.25 -2.83
C LEU A 378 -11.39 36.49 -3.62
N GLN A 379 -10.13 36.77 -3.33
CA GLN A 379 -9.01 35.92 -3.73
C GLN A 379 -8.81 34.81 -2.70
N SER A 380 -8.43 33.62 -3.17
CA SER A 380 -8.10 32.50 -2.29
C SER A 380 -6.99 32.87 -1.31
N PRO A 381 -7.15 32.58 0.00
CA PRO A 381 -6.06 32.67 0.96
C PRO A 381 -5.00 31.57 0.73
N PHE A 382 -5.30 30.58 -0.12
CA PHE A 382 -4.40 29.51 -0.52
C PHE A 382 -3.61 29.93 -1.77
N GLY A 383 -2.48 30.59 -1.53
CA GLY A 383 -1.56 31.04 -2.59
C GLY A 383 -0.97 29.89 -3.41
N GLU A 384 -0.71 30.15 -4.69
CA GLU A 384 -0.12 29.18 -5.65
C GLU A 384 1.42 29.12 -5.56
N ASP A 385 2.08 30.05 -4.87
CA ASP A 385 3.53 30.03 -4.76
C ASP A 385 4.01 28.98 -3.75
N LEU A 386 5.19 28.39 -4.02
CA LEU A 386 5.76 27.31 -3.22
C LEU A 386 5.94 27.67 -1.74
N VAL A 387 6.20 28.94 -1.44
CA VAL A 387 6.43 29.40 -0.06
C VAL A 387 5.12 29.36 0.71
N SER A 388 4.05 29.93 0.15
CA SER A 388 2.72 29.82 0.75
C SER A 388 2.25 28.37 0.85
N MET A 389 2.38 27.57 -0.21
CA MET A 389 1.97 26.16 -0.18
C MET A 389 2.70 25.36 0.91
N SER A 390 4.00 25.57 1.10
CA SER A 390 4.76 24.91 2.17
C SER A 390 4.28 25.25 3.58
N GLU A 391 3.62 26.40 3.77
CA GLU A 391 3.12 26.85 5.07
C GLU A 391 1.73 26.30 5.40
N TYR A 392 0.79 26.34 4.45
CA TYR A 392 -0.60 25.94 4.72
C TYR A 392 -0.93 24.50 4.31
N MET A 393 -0.25 23.93 3.30
CA MET A 393 -0.68 22.66 2.69
C MET A 393 -0.66 21.48 3.67
N PRO A 394 0.37 21.28 4.52
CA PRO A 394 0.36 20.17 5.47
C PRO A 394 -0.84 20.24 6.42
N THR A 395 -1.10 21.41 7.02
CA THR A 395 -2.25 21.63 7.90
C THR A 395 -3.58 21.45 7.16
N LEU A 396 -3.67 21.94 5.92
CA LEU A 396 -4.88 21.78 5.12
C LEU A 396 -5.16 20.29 4.85
N MET A 397 -4.17 19.55 4.37
CA MET A 397 -4.32 18.12 4.02
C MET A 397 -4.55 17.22 5.24
N ASP A 398 -4.02 17.60 6.40
CA ASP A 398 -4.26 16.91 7.66
C ASP A 398 -5.71 17.09 8.16
N GLN A 399 -6.25 18.31 8.05
CA GLN A 399 -7.51 18.69 8.70
C GLN A 399 -8.76 18.47 7.84
N VAL A 400 -8.63 18.53 6.51
CA VAL A 400 -9.79 18.47 5.61
C VAL A 400 -9.73 17.30 4.63
N THR A 401 -10.90 16.90 4.14
CA THR A 401 -11.06 15.85 3.14
C THR A 401 -12.29 16.14 2.28
N ILE A 402 -12.41 15.44 1.16
CA ILE A 402 -13.65 15.36 0.38
C ILE A 402 -14.26 13.95 0.42
N VAL A 403 -13.51 12.99 0.95
CA VAL A 403 -13.90 11.58 1.03
C VAL A 403 -14.67 11.38 2.33
N THR A 404 -15.84 10.74 2.24
CA THR A 404 -16.68 10.45 3.41
C THR A 404 -16.31 9.14 4.09
N ASP A 405 -15.69 8.22 3.36
CA ASP A 405 -15.30 6.94 3.92
C ASP A 405 -14.17 7.12 4.95
N PRO A 406 -14.24 6.43 6.10
CA PRO A 406 -13.23 6.52 7.15
C PRO A 406 -11.91 5.86 6.75
N VAL A 407 -11.94 4.99 5.73
CA VAL A 407 -10.78 4.27 5.21
C VAL A 407 -10.76 4.43 3.69
N ILE A 408 -9.62 4.83 3.16
CA ILE A 408 -9.38 4.95 1.72
C ILE A 408 -8.57 3.73 1.28
N HIS A 409 -8.84 3.21 0.08
CA HIS A 409 -8.27 1.97 -0.43
C HIS A 409 -7.50 2.21 -1.73
N GLY A 410 -6.35 1.55 -1.86
CA GLY A 410 -5.68 1.39 -3.15
C GLY A 410 -4.81 2.54 -3.63
N ARG A 411 -4.68 3.63 -2.85
CA ARG A 411 -3.66 4.64 -3.09
C ARG A 411 -2.28 4.10 -2.74
N ILE A 412 -1.29 4.53 -3.51
CA ILE A 412 0.10 4.05 -3.47
C ILE A 412 0.93 4.99 -2.60
N ASN A 413 1.57 4.43 -1.57
CA ASN A 413 2.45 5.16 -0.68
C ASN A 413 3.75 5.54 -1.39
N ILE A 414 3.89 6.80 -1.78
CA ILE A 414 5.07 7.32 -2.49
C ILE A 414 6.33 7.41 -1.63
N ASN A 415 6.24 7.19 -0.33
CA ASN A 415 7.40 7.18 0.57
C ASN A 415 8.02 5.78 0.69
N GLN A 416 7.28 4.71 0.35
CA GLN A 416 7.75 3.32 0.47
C GLN A 416 7.63 2.49 -0.82
N ALA A 417 6.86 2.91 -1.82
CA ALA A 417 6.68 2.16 -3.06
C ALA A 417 8.02 1.93 -3.79
N PRO A 418 8.32 0.72 -4.28
CA PRO A 418 9.50 0.48 -5.12
C PRO A 418 9.50 1.35 -6.37
N ARG A 419 10.69 1.60 -6.94
CA ARG A 419 10.87 2.44 -8.13
C ARG A 419 9.95 2.03 -9.28
N GLU A 420 9.82 0.73 -9.52
CA GLU A 420 8.98 0.22 -10.60
C GLU A 420 7.50 0.54 -10.37
N ILE A 421 7.00 0.44 -9.14
CA ILE A 421 5.60 0.78 -8.85
C ILE A 421 5.35 2.28 -9.09
N LEU A 422 6.29 3.14 -8.71
CA LEU A 422 6.17 4.58 -8.97
C LEU A 422 6.09 4.89 -10.47
N LEU A 423 6.92 4.23 -11.29
CA LEU A 423 6.93 4.41 -12.74
C LEU A 423 5.64 3.94 -13.42
N GLY A 424 4.86 3.06 -12.77
CA GLY A 424 3.56 2.62 -13.26
C GLY A 424 2.45 3.64 -13.04
N ILE A 425 2.66 4.67 -12.21
CA ILE A 425 1.64 5.67 -11.90
C ILE A 425 1.48 6.62 -13.10
N PRO A 426 0.26 6.78 -13.66
CA PRO A 426 0.04 7.71 -14.76
C PRO A 426 0.50 9.14 -14.42
N GLY A 427 1.29 9.75 -15.30
CA GLY A 427 1.86 11.08 -15.11
C GLY A 427 3.19 11.11 -14.33
N MET A 428 3.67 9.98 -13.82
CA MET A 428 4.95 9.88 -13.12
C MET A 428 6.10 9.64 -14.12
N THR A 429 6.98 10.63 -14.29
CA THR A 429 8.14 10.49 -15.20
C THR A 429 9.35 9.90 -14.48
N GLU A 430 10.32 9.35 -15.23
CA GLU A 430 11.59 8.86 -14.63
C GLU A 430 12.30 9.93 -13.81
N GLU A 431 12.25 11.20 -14.24
CA GLU A 431 12.85 12.33 -13.53
C GLU A 431 12.15 12.58 -12.18
N ILE A 432 10.82 12.57 -12.16
CA ILE A 432 10.05 12.73 -10.92
C ILE A 432 10.35 11.57 -9.97
N VAL A 433 10.37 10.32 -10.48
CA VAL A 433 10.69 9.14 -9.67
C VAL A 433 12.11 9.20 -9.10
N GLU A 434 13.11 9.60 -9.89
CA GLU A 434 14.48 9.76 -9.41
C GLU A 434 14.55 10.81 -8.28
N GLN A 435 13.83 11.93 -8.43
CA GLN A 435 13.74 12.95 -7.39
C GLN A 435 13.02 12.45 -6.13
N ILE A 436 11.94 11.68 -6.29
CA ILE A 436 11.23 11.07 -5.15
C ILE A 436 12.18 10.16 -4.37
N VAL A 437 12.77 9.18 -5.05
CA VAL A 437 13.67 8.20 -4.42
C VAL A 437 14.87 8.91 -3.78
N GLY A 438 15.45 9.90 -4.45
CA GLY A 438 16.59 10.66 -3.92
C GLY A 438 16.27 11.57 -2.73
N GLN A 439 15.00 11.92 -2.51
CA GLN A 439 14.55 12.76 -1.38
C GLN A 439 13.94 11.96 -0.23
N ARG A 440 13.62 10.67 -0.43
CA ARG A 440 13.12 9.80 0.65
C ARG A 440 14.12 9.72 1.80
N THR A 441 13.61 9.81 3.01
CA THR A 441 14.36 9.50 4.22
C THR A 441 14.44 7.99 4.44
N PRO A 442 15.51 7.50 5.11
CA PRO A 442 15.60 6.08 5.47
C PRO A 442 14.43 5.58 6.32
N ASP A 443 13.85 6.44 7.16
CA ASP A 443 12.59 6.19 7.85
C ASP A 443 11.49 7.08 7.26
N PRO A 444 10.56 6.53 6.46
CA PRO A 444 9.45 7.25 5.85
C PRO A 444 8.55 8.00 6.83
N GLY A 445 8.43 7.54 8.08
CA GLY A 445 7.57 8.14 9.09
C GLY A 445 8.23 9.25 9.91
N ALA A 446 9.54 9.46 9.74
CA ALA A 446 10.32 10.36 10.58
C ALA A 446 10.28 11.83 10.14
N ASP A 447 9.95 12.10 8.88
CA ASP A 447 9.89 13.48 8.34
C ASP A 447 8.44 13.95 8.18
N PRO A 448 7.97 14.87 9.05
CA PRO A 448 6.63 15.45 8.92
C PRO A 448 6.41 16.17 7.59
N ALA A 449 7.47 16.65 6.92
CA ALA A 449 7.34 17.32 5.63
C ALA A 449 6.86 16.37 4.52
N CYS A 450 7.09 15.05 4.68
CA CYS A 450 6.63 14.01 3.75
C CYS A 450 5.37 13.29 4.23
N GLY A 451 4.68 13.82 5.25
CA GLY A 451 3.49 13.21 5.86
C GLY A 451 2.22 13.23 5.01
N HIS A 452 2.19 14.03 3.93
CA HIS A 452 1.09 14.09 2.97
C HIS A 452 1.63 14.04 1.54
N GLU A 453 0.91 13.38 0.64
CA GLU A 453 1.27 13.17 -0.76
C GLU A 453 1.56 14.46 -1.53
N THR A 454 1.00 15.59 -1.07
CA THR A 454 1.23 16.92 -1.62
C THR A 454 2.65 17.44 -1.42
N TRP A 455 3.53 16.72 -0.71
CA TRP A 455 4.93 17.10 -0.58
C TRP A 455 5.63 17.18 -1.95
N LEU A 456 5.20 16.39 -2.94
CA LEU A 456 5.68 16.50 -4.33
C LEU A 456 5.45 17.91 -4.91
N LEU A 457 4.29 18.50 -4.61
CA LEU A 457 3.91 19.84 -5.06
C LEU A 457 4.65 20.92 -4.25
N THR A 458 4.68 20.81 -2.92
CA THR A 458 5.29 21.85 -2.06
C THR A 458 6.80 21.93 -2.24
N GLN A 459 7.45 20.82 -2.59
CA GLN A 459 8.89 20.77 -2.90
C GLN A 459 9.20 21.06 -4.38
N GLY A 460 8.17 21.26 -5.22
CA GLY A 460 8.30 21.67 -6.61
C GLY A 460 8.76 20.57 -7.57
N LEU A 461 8.52 19.30 -7.23
CA LEU A 461 8.76 18.15 -8.12
C LEU A 461 7.67 18.07 -9.20
N VAL A 462 6.46 18.48 -8.86
CA VAL A 462 5.30 18.51 -9.77
C VAL A 462 4.59 19.86 -9.71
N THR A 463 3.94 20.22 -10.80
CA THR A 463 3.04 21.37 -10.88
C THR A 463 1.69 21.08 -10.20
N LEU A 464 0.89 22.11 -9.95
CA LEU A 464 -0.44 21.96 -9.35
C LEU A 464 -1.35 21.05 -10.20
N ASP A 465 -1.30 21.18 -11.53
CA ASP A 465 -2.13 20.39 -12.45
C ASP A 465 -1.67 18.91 -12.54
N GLU A 466 -0.36 18.68 -12.51
CA GLU A 466 0.19 17.32 -12.39
C GLU A 466 -0.20 16.70 -11.05
N MET A 467 -0.09 17.45 -9.95
CA MET A 467 -0.49 16.95 -8.63
C MET A 467 -1.97 16.59 -8.58
N ARG A 468 -2.86 17.42 -9.17
CA ARG A 468 -4.31 17.10 -9.29
C ARG A 468 -4.55 15.77 -10.00
N SER A 469 -3.76 15.48 -11.02
CA SER A 469 -3.84 14.23 -11.78
C SER A 469 -3.33 13.03 -10.99
N LEU A 470 -2.33 13.24 -10.12
CA LEU A 470 -1.74 12.20 -9.27
C LEU A 470 -2.58 11.88 -8.03
N MET A 471 -3.35 12.84 -7.48
CA MET A 471 -4.13 12.69 -6.23
C MET A 471 -4.92 11.36 -6.07
N PRO A 472 -5.56 10.80 -7.12
CA PRO A 472 -6.30 9.54 -6.99
C PRO A 472 -5.39 8.33 -6.75
N PHE A 473 -4.13 8.42 -7.17
CA PHE A 473 -3.19 7.31 -7.18
C PHE A 473 -2.27 7.29 -5.96
N VAL A 474 -1.98 8.44 -5.34
CA VAL A 474 -0.89 8.56 -4.36
C VAL A 474 -1.38 8.87 -2.94
N CYS A 475 -0.68 8.32 -1.96
CA CYS A 475 -0.73 8.68 -0.54
C CYS A 475 0.69 8.76 0.03
N ALA A 476 0.84 9.25 1.26
CA ALA A 476 2.13 9.30 1.97
C ALA A 476 2.30 8.21 3.05
N GLY A 477 1.28 7.39 3.25
CA GLY A 477 1.24 6.38 4.30
C GLY A 477 0.04 5.46 4.16
N GLY A 478 0.11 4.32 4.86
CA GLY A 478 -0.96 3.35 4.96
C GLY A 478 -1.03 2.75 6.35
N ASP A 479 -2.19 2.21 6.68
CA ASP A 479 -2.53 1.63 7.97
C ASP A 479 -2.74 0.11 7.88
N ALA A 480 -2.35 -0.50 6.76
CA ALA A 480 -2.28 -1.96 6.62
C ALA A 480 -0.82 -2.39 6.49
N TYR A 481 -0.39 -3.28 7.37
CA TYR A 481 1.01 -3.62 7.53
C TYR A 481 1.28 -5.10 7.28
N ARG A 482 2.27 -5.41 6.45
CA ARG A 482 2.80 -6.75 6.20
C ARG A 482 4.04 -7.00 7.03
N ALA A 483 4.21 -8.25 7.46
CA ALA A 483 5.46 -8.71 8.04
C ALA A 483 5.68 -10.21 7.81
N GLN A 484 6.94 -10.60 7.69
CA GLN A 484 7.35 -11.99 7.93
C GLN A 484 7.87 -12.11 9.36
N ILE A 485 7.34 -13.07 10.10
CA ILE A 485 7.69 -13.31 11.51
C ILE A 485 8.25 -14.72 11.63
N ILE A 486 9.50 -14.80 12.06
CA ILE A 486 10.23 -16.05 12.21
C ILE A 486 10.35 -16.33 13.70
N GLY A 487 9.78 -17.44 14.15
CA GLY A 487 10.01 -17.99 15.49
C GLY A 487 11.07 -19.10 15.42
N TYR A 488 12.10 -19.05 16.25
CA TYR A 488 13.25 -19.95 16.16
C TYR A 488 13.96 -20.12 17.50
N TYR A 489 14.79 -21.15 17.56
CA TYR A 489 15.74 -21.42 18.65
C TYR A 489 17.16 -21.00 18.24
N ASP A 490 17.96 -20.53 19.21
CA ASP A 490 19.32 -20.03 18.98
C ASP A 490 20.25 -21.12 18.39
N ASP A 491 19.98 -22.40 18.69
CA ASP A 491 20.71 -23.54 18.13
C ASP A 491 20.38 -23.85 16.65
N GLY A 492 19.36 -23.18 16.10
CA GLY A 492 18.88 -23.35 14.73
C GLY A 492 18.16 -24.67 14.45
N GLY A 493 17.89 -25.49 15.47
CA GLY A 493 17.32 -26.83 15.34
C GLY A 493 15.84 -26.85 14.96
N ALA A 494 15.11 -25.75 15.22
CA ALA A 494 13.72 -25.58 14.79
C ALA A 494 13.42 -24.11 14.46
N ALA A 495 12.61 -23.90 13.42
CA ALA A 495 12.12 -22.59 13.03
C ALA A 495 10.76 -22.70 12.34
N SER A 496 9.90 -21.70 12.55
CA SER A 496 8.63 -21.53 11.83
C SER A 496 8.54 -20.10 11.32
N ARG A 497 7.94 -19.92 10.15
CA ARG A 497 7.82 -18.61 9.48
C ARG A 497 6.37 -18.34 9.11
N LEU A 498 5.88 -17.20 9.59
CA LEU A 498 4.54 -16.70 9.32
C LEU A 498 4.62 -15.46 8.45
N GLU A 499 3.76 -15.39 7.45
CA GLU A 499 3.45 -14.16 6.72
C GLU A 499 2.11 -13.65 7.23
N VAL A 500 2.09 -12.40 7.70
CA VAL A 500 0.89 -11.78 8.25
C VAL A 500 0.64 -10.40 7.67
N VAL A 501 -0.63 -10.06 7.54
CA VAL A 501 -1.09 -8.70 7.22
C VAL A 501 -2.03 -8.24 8.32
N LEU A 502 -1.76 -7.07 8.88
CA LEU A 502 -2.46 -6.47 10.00
C LEU A 502 -3.13 -5.17 9.56
N ASP A 503 -4.43 -5.06 9.81
CA ASP A 503 -5.24 -3.87 9.59
C ASP A 503 -5.24 -3.02 10.86
N ALA A 504 -4.50 -1.91 10.84
CA ALA A 504 -4.42 -0.92 11.90
C ALA A 504 -5.40 0.25 11.69
N THR A 505 -6.31 0.18 10.71
CA THR A 505 -7.36 1.21 10.56
C THR A 505 -8.37 1.23 11.70
N GLN A 506 -8.31 0.23 12.57
CA GLN A 506 -9.18 0.06 13.71
C GLN A 506 -8.39 -0.46 14.91
N GLN A 507 -8.86 -0.11 16.10
CA GLN A 507 -8.26 -0.52 17.36
C GLN A 507 -9.22 -1.47 18.10
N PRO A 508 -8.82 -2.71 18.44
CA PRO A 508 -7.50 -3.33 18.19
C PRO A 508 -7.25 -3.70 16.71
N PRO A 509 -5.98 -3.76 16.27
CA PRO A 509 -5.63 -4.13 14.89
C PRO A 509 -6.08 -5.55 14.56
N ARG A 510 -6.63 -5.73 13.36
CA ARG A 510 -7.20 -7.01 12.90
C ARG A 510 -6.23 -7.74 11.99
N VAL A 511 -6.06 -9.05 12.20
CA VAL A 511 -5.35 -9.90 11.24
C VAL A 511 -6.20 -10.11 9.99
N LEU A 512 -5.70 -9.67 8.83
CA LEU A 512 -6.32 -9.89 7.52
C LEU A 512 -5.80 -11.16 6.85
N LEU A 513 -4.49 -11.39 6.96
CA LEU A 513 -3.81 -12.57 6.43
C LEU A 513 -3.02 -13.24 7.55
N TRP A 514 -3.16 -14.56 7.63
CA TRP A 514 -2.29 -15.42 8.43
C TRP A 514 -1.89 -16.62 7.60
N ARG A 515 -0.62 -16.70 7.22
CA ARG A 515 -0.13 -17.75 6.33
C ARG A 515 1.14 -18.39 6.90
N ASP A 516 1.10 -19.70 7.07
CA ASP A 516 2.28 -20.48 7.44
C ASP A 516 3.10 -20.83 6.18
N ILE A 517 4.28 -20.25 6.10
CA ILE A 517 5.25 -20.46 5.00
C ILE A 517 6.49 -21.23 5.48
N SER A 518 6.40 -21.95 6.60
CA SER A 518 7.51 -22.75 7.15
C SER A 518 7.97 -23.87 6.21
N HIS A 519 7.10 -24.32 5.30
CA HIS A 519 7.43 -25.31 4.28
C HIS A 519 8.46 -24.81 3.25
N LEU A 520 8.64 -23.49 3.14
CA LEU A 520 9.69 -22.84 2.33
C LEU A 520 11.02 -22.73 3.10
N GLY A 521 11.10 -23.30 4.30
CA GLY A 521 12.26 -23.20 5.19
C GLY A 521 12.29 -21.90 5.99
N ARG A 522 13.42 -21.70 6.70
CA ARG A 522 13.63 -20.53 7.57
C ARG A 522 13.77 -19.22 6.78
N GLY A 523 14.19 -19.29 5.51
CA GLY A 523 14.39 -18.13 4.62
C GLY A 523 15.60 -17.25 4.93
N TYR A 524 16.01 -17.19 6.20
CA TYR A 524 17.05 -16.29 6.70
C TYR A 524 18.13 -17.03 7.51
N ALA A 525 19.35 -16.52 7.45
CA ALA A 525 20.45 -17.00 8.28
C ALA A 525 20.29 -16.54 9.74
N LEU A 526 20.84 -17.30 10.70
CA LEU A 526 20.63 -17.04 12.13
C LEU A 526 21.25 -15.72 12.59
N ASP A 527 22.35 -15.31 11.98
CA ASP A 527 23.00 -14.01 12.20
C ASP A 527 22.10 -12.85 11.80
N THR A 528 21.39 -12.97 10.68
CA THR A 528 20.37 -12.01 10.23
C THR A 528 19.21 -11.96 11.23
N LEU A 529 18.84 -13.09 11.82
CA LEU A 529 17.83 -13.12 12.87
C LEU A 529 18.34 -12.58 14.22
N GLY A 530 19.61 -12.20 14.34
CA GLY A 530 20.20 -11.60 15.54
C GLY A 530 20.84 -12.61 16.50
N VAL A 531 21.07 -13.85 16.07
CA VAL A 531 21.86 -14.83 16.84
C VAL A 531 23.33 -14.62 16.54
N THR A 532 24.10 -14.19 17.53
CA THR A 532 25.55 -14.16 17.43
C THR A 532 26.09 -15.56 17.69
N MET A 533 26.62 -16.21 16.65
CA MET A 533 27.42 -17.42 16.80
C MET A 533 28.54 -17.11 17.79
N ARG A 534 28.59 -17.80 18.94
CA ARG A 534 29.80 -17.77 19.77
C ARG A 534 30.88 -18.47 18.96
N ASP A 535 31.96 -17.77 18.64
CA ASP A 535 33.18 -18.39 18.12
C ASP A 535 33.60 -19.50 19.10
N GLU A 536 33.34 -20.75 18.73
CA GLU A 536 33.94 -21.90 19.40
C GLU A 536 35.41 -21.95 18.98
N GLY A 537 36.27 -21.35 19.81
CA GLY A 537 37.72 -21.33 19.64
C GLY A 537 38.41 -22.66 19.90
#